data_AF-A0A944A8B4-F1
#
_entry.id   AF-A0A944A8B4-F1
#
_cell.length_a   1.000
_cell.length_b   1.000
_cell.length_c   1.000
_cell.angle_alpha   90.00
_cell.angle_beta   90.00
_cell.angle_gamma   90.00
#
_symmetry.space_group_name_H-M   'P 1'
#
loop_
_entity.id
_entity.type
_entity.pdbx_description
1 polymer ?
#
loop_
_entity_poly.entity_id
_entity_poly.type
_entity_poly.pdbx_seq_one_letter_code
_entity_poly.pdbx_strand_id
1 'polypeptide(L)'
;MKIKALSVFAFVILSVGVASADKVVLKSGSFLTGKAGQVSGGMLAFTSDDLGDVKIKIENIASLDVSKENLVQYNDNSTEKRCSQ
;
A
#
# COMPACT_ATOMS: atom_id res chain seq x y z
N MET A 1 -4.29 -29.83 -48.59
CA MET A 1 -3.39 -29.14 -47.65
C MET A 1 -4.06 -29.15 -46.28
N LYS A 2 -3.45 -29.81 -45.28
CA LYS A 2 -4.07 -30.09 -43.97
C LYS A 2 -3.90 -28.88 -43.05
N ILE A 3 -4.99 -28.19 -42.73
CA ILE A 3 -5.00 -27.08 -41.76
C ILE A 3 -4.86 -27.73 -40.38
N LYS A 4 -3.65 -27.70 -39.82
CA LYS A 4 -3.38 -28.19 -38.48
C LYS A 4 -3.91 -27.14 -37.49
N ALA A 5 -4.99 -27.48 -36.79
CA ALA A 5 -5.50 -26.73 -35.66
C ALA A 5 -4.39 -26.58 -34.62
N LEU A 6 -3.83 -25.37 -34.51
CA LEU A 6 -2.83 -25.06 -33.51
C LEU A 6 -3.58 -24.70 -32.22
N SER A 7 -3.56 -25.68 -31.31
CA SER A 7 -4.14 -25.64 -29.97
C SER A 7 -3.80 -24.33 -29.25
N VAL A 8 -4.83 -23.52 -28.98
CA VAL A 8 -4.75 -22.34 -28.13
C VAL A 8 -4.84 -22.83 -26.68
N PHE A 9 -3.71 -22.98 -26.01
CA PHE A 9 -3.64 -23.09 -24.55
C PHE A 9 -2.96 -21.83 -24.02
N ALA A 10 -3.73 -20.74 -24.00
CA ALA A 10 -3.33 -19.51 -23.34
C ALA A 10 -3.45 -19.74 -21.82
N PHE A 11 -2.33 -20.15 -21.20
CA PHE A 11 -2.21 -20.19 -19.74
C PHE A 11 -2.11 -18.74 -19.24
N VAL A 12 -3.25 -18.13 -18.95
CA VAL A 12 -3.32 -16.81 -18.31
C VAL A 12 -2.77 -16.97 -16.90
N ILE A 13 -1.51 -16.60 -16.71
CA ILE A 13 -0.93 -16.41 -15.38
C ILE A 13 -1.61 -15.17 -14.80
N LEU A 14 -2.68 -15.40 -14.04
CA LEU A 14 -3.26 -14.41 -13.15
C LEU A 14 -2.20 -14.13 -12.07
N SER A 15 -1.31 -13.18 -12.34
CA SER A 15 -0.52 -12.52 -11.29
C SER A 15 -1.49 -11.70 -10.46
N VAL A 16 -2.20 -12.37 -9.54
CA VAL A 16 -2.80 -11.73 -8.38
C VAL A 16 -1.65 -11.16 -7.57
N GLY A 17 -1.25 -9.93 -7.91
CA GLY A 17 -0.39 -9.15 -7.05
C GLY A 17 -1.05 -9.15 -5.69
N VAL A 18 -0.40 -9.77 -4.70
CA VAL A 18 -0.76 -9.62 -3.30
C VAL A 18 -0.78 -8.11 -3.03
N ALA A 19 -1.97 -7.53 -2.99
CA ALA A 19 -2.14 -6.14 -2.60
C ALA A 19 -1.87 -6.11 -1.11
N SER A 20 -0.59 -5.95 -0.77
CA SER A 20 -0.14 -5.78 0.61
C SER A 20 -0.80 -4.51 1.15
N ALA A 21 -1.75 -4.68 2.08
CA ALA A 21 -2.45 -3.57 2.72
C ALA A 21 -1.56 -3.01 3.82
N ASP A 22 -1.44 -1.69 3.87
CA ASP A 22 -0.80 -0.97 4.97
C ASP A 22 -1.63 -1.16 6.24
N LYS A 23 -0.95 -1.23 7.39
CA LYS A 23 -1.55 -1.43 8.70
C LYS A 23 -1.25 -0.25 9.62
N VAL A 24 -2.30 0.39 10.12
CA VAL A 24 -2.20 1.43 11.16
C VAL A 24 -2.63 0.81 12.48
N VAL A 25 -1.77 0.86 13.49
CA VAL A 25 -2.09 0.49 14.87
C VAL A 25 -2.30 1.77 15.67
N LEU A 26 -3.45 1.92 16.32
CA LEU A 26 -3.79 3.05 17.16
C LEU A 26 -3.33 2.82 18.60
N LYS A 27 -3.12 3.91 19.35
CA LYS A 27 -2.79 3.86 20.78
C LYS A 27 -3.89 3.22 21.64
N SER A 28 -5.12 3.17 21.14
CA SER A 28 -6.23 2.45 21.78
C SER A 28 -6.08 0.92 21.71
N GLY A 29 -5.13 0.40 20.92
CA GLY A 29 -4.98 -1.03 20.65
C GLY A 29 -5.75 -1.53 19.43
N SER A 30 -6.62 -0.69 18.84
CA SER A 30 -7.29 -1.01 17.57
C SER A 30 -6.33 -0.92 16.39
N PHE A 31 -6.60 -1.66 15.32
CA PHE A 31 -5.84 -1.55 14.08
C PHE A 31 -6.76 -1.42 12.86
N LEU A 32 -6.24 -0.77 11.83
CA LEU A 32 -6.90 -0.58 10.54
C LEU A 32 -5.98 -1.12 9.45
N THR A 33 -6.56 -1.78 8.46
CA THR A 33 -5.89 -2.23 7.25
C THR A 33 -6.44 -1.49 6.04
N GLY A 34 -5.54 -1.10 5.12
CA GLY A 34 -5.91 -0.26 4.00
C GLY A 34 -4.70 0.34 3.29
N LYS A 35 -4.85 1.56 2.79
CA LYS A 35 -3.81 2.30 2.08
C LYS A 35 -3.48 3.57 2.84
N ALA A 36 -2.23 3.69 3.28
CA ALA A 36 -1.71 4.91 3.86
C ALA A 36 -1.44 5.94 2.76
N GLY A 37 -1.92 7.16 2.98
CA GLY A 37 -1.77 8.31 2.09
C GLY A 37 -0.83 9.36 2.66
N GLN A 38 -1.01 10.59 2.21
CA GLN A 38 -0.19 11.71 2.65
C GLN A 38 -0.47 12.09 4.11
N VAL A 39 0.59 12.51 4.79
CA VAL A 39 0.51 13.21 6.07
C VAL A 39 0.50 14.72 5.83
N SER A 40 -0.52 15.42 6.34
CA SER A 40 -0.61 16.88 6.28
C SER A 40 -1.35 17.43 7.49
N GLY A 41 -0.86 18.54 8.07
CA GLY A 41 -1.49 19.19 9.22
C GLY A 41 -1.66 18.29 10.44
N GLY A 42 -0.74 17.33 10.67
CA GLY A 42 -0.82 16.38 11.78
C GLY A 42 -1.82 15.23 11.60
N MET A 43 -2.39 15.09 10.39
CA MET A 43 -3.34 14.04 10.03
C MET A 43 -2.73 13.12 8.97
N LEU A 44 -2.89 11.81 9.15
CA LEU A 44 -2.67 10.80 8.12
C LEU A 44 -3.98 10.61 7.33
N ALA A 45 -3.92 10.76 6.01
CA ALA A 45 -4.98 10.27 5.13
C ALA A 45 -4.85 8.74 5.01
N PHE A 46 -5.93 8.00 5.27
CA PHE A 46 -5.95 6.55 5.21
C PHE A 46 -7.23 6.08 4.52
N THR A 47 -7.11 5.19 3.54
CA THR A 47 -8.27 4.62 2.84
C THR A 47 -8.41 3.16 3.25
N SER A 48 -9.55 2.79 3.80
CA SER A 48 -9.88 1.40 4.17
C SER A 48 -11.04 0.90 3.33
N ASP A 49 -11.04 -0.38 2.99
CA ASP A 49 -12.13 -0.98 2.22
C ASP A 49 -13.44 -1.03 3.03
N ASP A 50 -13.34 -1.13 4.36
CA ASP A 50 -14.50 -1.21 5.26
C ASP A 50 -15.05 0.17 5.67
N LEU A 51 -14.17 1.16 5.83
CA LEU A 51 -14.51 2.48 6.38
C LEU A 51 -14.46 3.61 5.34
N GLY A 52 -13.95 3.34 4.15
CA GLY A 52 -13.66 4.35 3.14
C GLY A 52 -12.49 5.26 3.53
N ASP A 53 -12.53 6.52 3.08
CA ASP A 53 -11.49 7.51 3.35
C ASP A 53 -11.63 8.10 4.76
N VAL A 54 -10.64 7.82 5.61
CA VAL A 54 -10.56 8.29 6.99
C VAL A 54 -9.31 9.14 7.22
N LYS A 55 -9.44 10.15 8.07
CA LYS A 55 -8.32 10.99 8.52
C LYS A 55 -8.00 10.65 9.96
N ILE A 56 -6.78 10.17 10.19
CA ILE A 56 -6.32 9.72 11.51
C ILE A 56 -5.32 10.74 12.04
N LYS A 57 -5.54 11.28 13.25
CA LYS A 57 -4.53 12.12 13.88
C LYS A 57 -3.29 11.30 14.20
N ILE A 58 -2.12 11.80 13.82
CA ILE A 58 -0.83 11.11 14.08
C ILE A 58 -0.60 10.91 15.57
N GLU A 59 -1.09 11.83 16.41
CA GLU A 59 -0.99 11.73 17.87
C GLU A 59 -1.62 10.45 18.44
N ASN A 60 -2.56 9.84 17.70
CA ASN A 60 -3.27 8.63 18.10
C ASN A 60 -2.69 7.36 17.45
N ILE A 61 -1.70 7.48 16.58
CA ILE A 61 -1.04 6.34 15.91
C ILE A 61 0.08 5.83 16.82
N ALA A 62 0.09 4.52 17.05
CA ALA A 62 1.14 3.82 17.77
C ALA A 62 2.20 3.24 16.81
N SER A 63 1.77 2.69 15.68
CA SER A 63 2.66 2.19 14.63
C SER A 63 1.96 2.24 13.27
N LEU A 64 2.75 2.41 12.22
CA LEU A 64 2.32 2.36 10.83
C LEU A 64 3.26 1.39 10.10
N ASP A 65 2.70 0.30 9.60
CA ASP A 65 3.38 -0.68 8.76
C ASP A 65 2.95 -0.44 7.32
N VAL A 66 3.88 0.02 6.49
CA VAL A 66 3.64 0.34 5.09
C VAL A 66 4.29 -0.74 4.26
N SER A 67 3.49 -1.39 3.42
CA SER A 67 3.97 -2.49 2.59
C SER A 67 4.83 -2.01 1.40
N LYS A 68 4.83 -0.70 1.17
CA LYS A 68 5.61 -0.03 0.13
C LYS A 68 6.96 0.44 0.65
N GLU A 69 7.91 0.47 -0.27
CA GLU A 69 9.26 0.95 -0.02
C GLU A 69 9.25 2.40 0.49
N ASN A 70 9.91 2.65 1.62
CA ASN A 70 10.05 3.99 2.18
C ASN A 70 11.02 4.81 1.31
N LEU A 71 10.48 5.79 0.59
CA LEU A 71 11.26 6.76 -0.19
C LEU A 71 11.35 8.07 0.59
N VAL A 72 12.58 8.52 0.87
CA VAL A 72 12.82 9.89 1.35
C VAL A 72 13.05 10.76 0.12
N GLN A 73 12.16 11.73 -0.10
CA GLN A 73 12.35 12.75 -1.13
C GLN A 73 12.91 14.01 -0.47
N TYR A 74 14.07 14.46 -0.92
CA TYR A 74 14.71 15.68 -0.48
C TYR A 74 14.18 16.90 -1.25
N ASN A 75 14.43 18.11 -0.72
CA ASN A 75 13.95 19.37 -1.30
C ASN A 75 14.52 19.70 -2.68
N ASP A 76 15.57 19.00 -3.12
CA ASP A 76 16.17 19.06 -4.45
C ASP A 76 15.53 18.06 -5.44
N ASN A 77 14.43 17.40 -5.03
CA ASN A 77 13.75 16.31 -5.73
C ASN A 77 14.57 15.03 -5.92
N SER A 78 15.71 14.90 -5.24
CA SER A 78 16.40 13.61 -5.17
C SER A 78 15.62 12.65 -4.26
N THR A 79 15.58 11.37 -4.65
CA THR A 79 14.90 10.31 -3.87
C THR A 79 15.91 9.26 -3.43
N GLU A 80 15.93 8.97 -2.13
CA GLU A 80 16.72 7.89 -1.54
C GLU A 80 15.78 6.79 -1.04
N LYS A 81 16.08 5.54 -1.40
CA LYS A 81 15.45 4.35 -0.83
C LYS A 81 16.02 4.12 0.55
N ARG A 82 15.18 4.24 1.58
CA ARG A 82 15.57 3.84 2.93
C ARG A 82 14.95 2.49 3.26
N CYS A 83 15.78 1.45 3.29
CA CYS A 83 15.43 0.24 4.03
C CYS A 83 15.31 0.62 5.50
N SER A 84 14.15 0.35 6.11
CA SER A 84 14.04 0.31 7.56
C SER A 84 14.97 -0.82 8.02
N GLN A 85 16.03 -0.49 8.75
CA GLN A 85 16.79 -1.48 9.50
C GLN A 85 15.95 -2.07 10.63
#